data_AF-A0A357TDG7-F1
#
_entry.id   AF-A0A357TDG7-F1
#
_cell.length_a   1.000
_cell.length_b   1.000
_cell.length_c   1.000
_cell.angle_alpha   90.00
_cell.angle_beta   90.00
_cell.angle_gamma   90.00
#
_symmetry.space_group_name_H-M   'P 1'
#
loop_
_entity.id
_entity.type
_entity.pdbx_description
1 polymer ?
#
loop_
_entity_poly.entity_id
_entity_poly.type
_entity_poly.pdbx_seq_one_letter_code
_entity_poly.pdbx_strand_id
1 'polypeptide(L)'
;MTDPIAEYLTRIRNANMAYKETVEVSASKMKKAISEILKREGYIKDYEYIEDGKQGVLRLYLKYGPNREKVITGIKRISKPGMRVYVGKDEIPRVLGGLGIAIISTSKGILTDKEARREGVGGEVICYVW
;
A
#
# COMPACT_ATOMS: atom_id res chain seq x y z
N MET A 1 -3.33 16.48 -11.47
CA MET A 1 -3.53 15.31 -10.57
C MET A 1 -2.76 15.57 -9.28
N THR A 2 -3.43 15.63 -8.13
CA THR A 2 -2.84 16.23 -6.90
C THR A 2 -2.19 15.21 -5.95
N ASP A 3 -2.70 13.97 -5.86
CA ASP A 3 -2.06 12.88 -5.09
C ASP A 3 -2.20 11.53 -5.83
N PRO A 4 -1.17 11.10 -6.60
CA PRO A 4 -1.18 9.83 -7.33
C PRO A 4 -1.23 8.58 -6.44
N ILE A 5 -0.81 8.67 -5.17
CA ILE A 5 -0.85 7.54 -4.23
C ILE A 5 -2.27 7.40 -3.71
N ALA A 6 -2.94 8.50 -3.34
CA ALA A 6 -4.33 8.46 -2.93
C ALA A 6 -5.25 7.89 -4.03
N GLU A 7 -5.01 8.25 -5.29
CA GLU A 7 -5.72 7.68 -6.43
C GLU A 7 -5.49 6.16 -6.53
N TYR A 8 -4.24 5.72 -6.45
CA TYR A 8 -3.86 4.31 -6.47
C TYR A 8 -4.59 3.49 -5.38
N LEU A 9 -4.57 3.96 -4.13
CA LEU A 9 -5.25 3.28 -3.02
C LEU A 9 -6.76 3.28 -3.20
N THR A 10 -7.33 4.35 -3.76
CA THR A 10 -8.76 4.45 -4.07
C THR A 10 -9.18 3.47 -5.14
N ARG A 11 -8.38 3.30 -6.21
CA ARG A 11 -8.66 2.31 -7.26
C ARG A 11 -8.66 0.89 -6.71
N ILE A 12 -7.69 0.54 -5.86
CA ILE A 12 -7.66 -0.77 -5.17
C ILE A 12 -8.92 -0.95 -4.33
N ARG A 13 -9.27 0.04 -3.49
CA ARG A 13 -10.46 -0.03 -2.64
C ARG A 13 -11.72 -0.24 -3.46
N ASN A 14 -11.91 0.53 -4.53
CA ASN A 14 -13.11 0.47 -5.36
C ASN A 14 -13.20 -0.86 -6.12
N ALA A 15 -12.08 -1.35 -6.67
CA ALA A 15 -12.02 -2.67 -7.31
C ALA A 15 -12.33 -3.80 -6.32
N ASN A 16 -11.78 -3.71 -5.10
CA ASN A 16 -12.05 -4.66 -4.02
C ASN A 16 -13.53 -4.63 -3.61
N MET A 17 -14.12 -3.44 -3.49
CA MET A 17 -15.55 -3.29 -3.19
C MET A 17 -16.45 -3.93 -4.24
N ALA A 18 -16.07 -3.83 -5.52
CA ALA A 18 -16.78 -4.38 -6.67
C ALA A 18 -16.43 -5.85 -6.98
N TYR A 19 -15.67 -6.55 -6.13
CA TYR A 19 -15.24 -7.94 -6.33
C TYR A 19 -14.53 -8.18 -7.67
N LYS A 20 -13.75 -7.20 -8.15
CA LYS A 20 -12.94 -7.36 -9.37
C LYS A 20 -11.72 -8.24 -9.10
N GLU A 21 -11.36 -9.08 -10.04
CA GLU A 21 -10.14 -9.88 -9.92
C GLU A 21 -8.87 -9.04 -10.06
N THR A 22 -8.93 -7.99 -10.88
CA THR A 22 -7.77 -7.15 -11.19
C THR A 22 -8.08 -5.66 -11.13
N VAL A 23 -7.02 -4.86 -10.95
CA VAL A 23 -7.07 -3.40 -11.07
C VAL A 23 -5.80 -2.89 -11.73
N GLU A 24 -5.97 -1.97 -12.68
CA GLU A 24 -4.87 -1.33 -13.40
C GLU A 24 -4.70 0.13 -13.03
N VAL A 25 -3.46 0.52 -12.85
CA VAL A 25 -3.04 1.86 -12.43
C VAL A 25 -1.78 2.26 -13.18
N SER A 26 -1.56 3.56 -13.39
CA SER A 26 -0.27 4.03 -13.90
C SER A 26 0.85 3.65 -12.95
N ALA A 27 1.95 3.15 -13.50
CA ALA A 27 3.08 2.70 -12.72
C ALA A 27 3.89 3.88 -12.16
N SER A 28 4.50 3.65 -11.01
CA SER A 28 5.55 4.51 -10.45
C SER A 28 6.39 3.69 -9.49
N LYS A 29 7.63 4.14 -9.20
CA LYS A 29 8.52 3.44 -8.25
C LYS A 29 7.84 3.25 -6.88
N MET A 30 7.15 4.29 -6.40
CA MET A 30 6.42 4.25 -5.12
C MET A 30 5.25 3.25 -5.17
N LYS A 31 4.42 3.28 -6.22
CA LYS A 31 3.29 2.34 -6.36
C LYS A 31 3.77 0.89 -6.48
N LYS A 32 4.89 0.67 -7.16
CA LYS A 32 5.54 -0.65 -7.26
C LYS A 32 5.99 -1.14 -5.89
N ALA A 33 6.70 -0.30 -5.12
CA ALA A 33 7.15 -0.66 -3.77
C ALA A 33 5.98 -0.96 -2.82
N ILE A 34 4.89 -0.17 -2.88
CA ILE A 34 3.68 -0.46 -2.10
C ILE A 34 3.06 -1.79 -2.55
N SER A 35 2.96 -2.06 -3.85
CA SER A 35 2.39 -3.30 -4.38
C SER A 35 3.21 -4.54 -3.96
N GLU A 36 4.54 -4.42 -3.91
CA GLU A 36 5.42 -5.47 -3.41
C GLU A 36 5.15 -5.81 -1.94
N ILE A 37 5.00 -4.79 -1.08
CA ILE A 37 4.65 -4.99 0.33
C ILE A 37 3.26 -5.62 0.45
N LEU A 38 2.27 -5.15 -0.31
CA LEU A 38 0.93 -5.73 -0.30
C LEU A 38 0.93 -7.21 -0.69
N LYS A 39 1.78 -7.61 -1.66
CA LYS A 39 1.94 -9.00 -2.08
C LYS A 39 2.60 -9.82 -0.98
N ARG A 40 3.73 -9.35 -0.45
CA ARG A 40 4.51 -10.06 0.57
C ARG A 40 3.74 -10.25 1.88
N GLU A 41 2.96 -9.25 2.28
CA GLU A 41 2.07 -9.31 3.45
C GLU A 41 0.75 -10.06 3.15
N GLY A 42 0.54 -10.50 1.91
CA GLY A 42 -0.57 -11.38 1.53
C GLY A 42 -1.92 -10.69 1.35
N TYR A 43 -1.96 -9.35 1.23
CA TYR A 43 -3.17 -8.56 0.97
C TYR A 43 -3.65 -8.65 -0.48
N ILE A 44 -2.71 -8.79 -1.42
CA ILE A 44 -3.00 -9.05 -2.83
C ILE A 44 -2.42 -10.42 -3.22
N LYS A 45 -2.94 -11.00 -4.31
CA LYS A 45 -2.46 -12.28 -4.82
C LYS A 45 -1.13 -12.09 -5.53
N ASP A 46 -1.08 -11.11 -6.42
CA ASP A 46 0.13 -10.78 -7.17
C ASP A 46 0.03 -9.38 -7.79
N TYR A 47 1.10 -8.90 -8.40
CA TYR A 47 1.09 -7.77 -9.32
C TYR A 47 2.10 -7.98 -10.46
N GLU A 48 1.82 -7.39 -11.61
CA GLU A 48 2.74 -7.35 -12.75
C GLU A 48 2.95 -5.92 -13.25
N TYR A 49 4.12 -5.68 -13.85
CA TYR A 49 4.42 -4.45 -14.57
C TYR A 49 4.30 -4.72 -16.06
N ILE A 50 3.49 -3.92 -16.74
CA ILE A 50 3.24 -4.00 -18.18
C ILE A 50 3.82 -2.74 -18.81
N GLU A 51 4.75 -2.92 -19.74
CA GLU A 51 5.31 -1.81 -20.51
C GLU A 51 4.31 -1.33 -21.55
N ASP A 52 4.03 -0.02 -21.56
CA ASP A 52 3.04 0.62 -22.44
C ASP A 52 3.65 1.67 -23.37
N GLY A 53 4.99 1.70 -23.46
CA GLY A 53 5.74 2.73 -24.18
C GLY A 53 5.69 4.12 -23.54
N LYS A 54 5.18 4.24 -22.30
CA LYS A 54 5.10 5.49 -21.52
C LYS A 54 5.69 5.29 -20.13
N GLN A 55 4.87 5.46 -19.09
CA GLN A 55 5.28 5.32 -17.68
C GLN A 55 5.07 3.89 -17.16
N GLY A 56 4.48 3.02 -17.96
CA GLY A 56 4.07 1.66 -17.60
C GLY A 56 2.73 1.60 -16.87
N VAL A 57 2.18 0.39 -16.84
CA VAL A 57 0.97 0.04 -16.10
C VAL A 57 1.32 -1.00 -15.03
N LEU A 58 0.81 -0.80 -13.82
CA LEU A 58 0.80 -1.83 -12.79
C LEU A 58 -0.58 -2.48 -12.79
N ARG A 59 -0.62 -3.79 -13.06
CA ARG A 59 -1.81 -4.61 -12.88
C ARG A 59 -1.69 -5.37 -11.57
N LEU A 60 -2.63 -5.17 -10.67
CA LEU A 60 -2.70 -5.86 -9.39
C LEU A 60 -3.79 -6.92 -9.44
N TYR A 61 -3.51 -8.10 -8.91
CA TYR A 61 -4.45 -9.21 -8.76
C TYR A 61 -4.96 -9.23 -7.31
N LEU A 62 -6.25 -8.94 -7.13
CA LEU A 62 -6.85 -8.89 -5.80
C LEU A 62 -7.03 -10.30 -5.23
N LYS A 63 -6.98 -10.38 -3.90
CA LYS A 63 -7.11 -11.65 -3.17
C LYS A 63 -8.43 -11.68 -2.43
N TYR A 64 -9.12 -12.79 -2.57
CA TYR A 64 -10.34 -13.12 -1.86
C TYR A 64 -10.15 -14.47 -1.17
N GLY A 65 -10.79 -14.67 -0.01
CA GLY A 65 -10.77 -15.96 0.67
C GLY A 65 -11.74 -16.98 0.06
N PRO A 66 -11.80 -18.20 0.60
CA PRO A 66 -12.57 -19.31 0.02
C PRO A 66 -14.06 -19.02 -0.15
N ASN A 67 -14.65 -18.19 0.72
CA ASN A 67 -16.06 -17.81 0.67
C ASN A 67 -16.26 -16.42 0.05
N ARG A 68 -15.31 -15.96 -0.78
CA ARG A 68 -15.27 -14.61 -1.39
C ARG A 68 -15.17 -13.48 -0.37
N GLU A 69 -14.68 -13.73 0.84
CA GLU A 69 -14.36 -12.69 1.79
C GLU A 69 -13.21 -11.81 1.27
N LYS A 70 -13.30 -10.50 1.53
CA LYS A 70 -12.28 -9.53 1.12
C LYS A 70 -11.10 -9.63 2.09
N VAL A 71 -9.91 -9.87 1.57
CA VAL A 71 -8.69 -9.88 2.40
C VAL A 71 -8.32 -8.47 2.84
N ILE A 72 -8.46 -7.49 1.95
CA ILE A 72 -8.35 -6.06 2.32
C ILE A 72 -9.72 -5.62 2.83
N THR A 73 -9.81 -5.28 4.11
CA THR A 73 -11.03 -4.71 4.71
C THR A 73 -11.00 -3.18 4.70
N GLY A 74 -9.80 -2.58 4.73
CA GLY A 74 -9.58 -1.14 4.71
C GLY A 74 -8.21 -0.75 4.14
N ILE A 75 -8.20 0.38 3.41
CA ILE A 75 -6.96 0.98 2.93
C ILE A 75 -7.09 2.51 2.99
N LYS A 76 -6.11 3.18 3.61
CA LYS A 76 -6.22 4.62 3.93
C LYS A 76 -4.90 5.34 3.74
N ARG A 77 -4.92 6.43 2.96
CA ARG A 77 -3.81 7.38 2.83
C ARG A 77 -3.69 8.22 4.11
N ILE A 78 -2.50 8.24 4.73
CA ILE A 78 -2.25 8.94 6.00
C ILE A 78 -1.58 10.29 5.76
N SER A 79 -0.31 10.30 5.36
CA SER A 79 0.33 11.53 4.88
C SER A 79 -0.36 12.03 3.61
N LYS A 80 -0.50 13.32 3.37
CA LYS A 80 -1.10 13.90 2.15
C LYS A 80 -0.27 15.11 1.72
N PRO A 81 -0.31 15.55 0.45
CA PRO A 81 0.46 16.72 0.00
C PRO A 81 0.28 17.97 0.86
N GLY A 82 -0.94 18.24 1.35
CA GLY A 82 -1.23 19.38 2.22
C GLY A 82 -0.97 19.15 3.71
N MET A 83 -0.69 17.91 4.14
CA MET A 83 -0.36 17.59 5.52
C MET A 83 0.47 16.31 5.57
N ARG A 84 1.79 16.48 5.64
CA ARG A 84 2.72 15.35 5.73
C ARG A 84 2.75 14.81 7.16
N VAL A 85 2.75 13.49 7.29
CA VAL A 85 2.75 12.82 8.59
C VAL A 85 4.05 12.02 8.70
N TYR A 86 4.90 12.42 9.65
CA TYR A 86 6.16 11.76 9.97
C TYR A 86 6.12 11.23 11.40
N VAL A 87 6.83 10.14 11.66
CA VAL A 87 6.96 9.53 12.98
C VAL A 87 8.42 9.18 13.27
N GLY A 88 8.84 9.36 14.53
CA GLY A 88 10.09 8.82 15.02
C GLY A 88 10.06 7.29 15.13
N LYS A 89 11.23 6.66 15.31
CA LYS A 89 11.35 5.20 15.45
C LYS A 89 10.51 4.63 16.62
N ASP A 90 10.34 5.42 17.68
CA ASP A 90 9.63 5.02 18.89
C ASP A 90 8.12 5.31 18.81
N GLU A 91 7.69 6.07 17.79
CA GLU A 91 6.31 6.52 17.59
C GLU A 91 5.63 5.81 16.40
N ILE A 92 6.26 4.76 15.89
CA ILE A 92 5.74 4.00 14.76
C ILE A 92 4.34 3.45 15.11
N PRO A 93 3.28 3.80 14.35
CA PRO A 93 1.91 3.46 14.69
C PRO A 93 1.62 1.98 14.52
N ARG A 94 0.74 1.43 15.37
CA ARG A 94 0.20 0.06 15.22
C ARG A 94 -1.19 0.14 14.62
N VAL A 95 -1.40 -0.47 13.46
CA VAL A 95 -2.71 -0.50 12.80
C VAL A 95 -3.52 -1.66 13.37
N LEU A 96 -4.73 -1.37 13.89
CA LEU A 96 -5.60 -2.35 14.57
C LEU A 96 -4.85 -3.23 15.60
N GLY A 97 -4.06 -2.60 16.47
CA GLY A 97 -3.30 -3.32 17.49
C GLY A 97 -2.18 -4.23 16.95
N GLY A 98 -1.85 -4.17 15.66
CA GLY A 98 -0.86 -5.01 14.99
C GLY A 98 -1.45 -6.05 14.03
N LEU A 99 -2.78 -6.08 13.88
CA LEU A 99 -3.47 -6.91 12.89
C LEU A 99 -3.38 -6.34 11.47
N GLY A 100 -3.31 -5.01 11.35
CA GLY A 100 -3.03 -4.33 10.08
C GLY A 100 -1.55 -3.97 9.95
N ILE A 101 -1.21 -3.35 8.83
CA ILE A 101 0.14 -2.82 8.58
C ILE A 101 0.10 -1.31 8.33
N ALA A 102 1.15 -0.62 8.73
CA ALA A 102 1.46 0.71 8.22
C ALA A 102 2.66 0.63 7.26
N ILE A 103 2.53 1.30 6.11
CA ILE A 103 3.60 1.41 5.13
C ILE A 103 4.29 2.76 5.31
N ILE A 104 5.60 2.73 5.53
CA ILE A 104 6.39 3.88 5.95
C ILE A 104 7.53 4.09 4.97
N SER A 105 7.68 5.31 4.48
CA SER A 105 8.84 5.72 3.69
C SER A 105 9.96 6.16 4.63
N THR A 106 11.03 5.38 4.68
CA THR A 106 12.18 5.59 5.57
C THR A 106 13.44 5.90 4.76
N SER A 107 14.53 6.25 5.44
CA SER A 107 15.85 6.40 4.81
C SER A 107 16.41 5.09 4.24
N LYS A 108 15.92 3.93 4.69
CA LYS A 108 16.29 2.59 4.20
C LYS A 108 15.33 2.05 3.12
N GLY A 109 14.41 2.88 2.63
CA GLY A 109 13.39 2.50 1.65
C GLY A 109 11.99 2.42 2.24
N ILE A 110 11.07 1.82 1.49
CA ILE A 110 9.68 1.64 1.91
C ILE A 110 9.59 0.34 2.73
N LEU A 111 9.16 0.46 3.97
CA LEU A 111 9.10 -0.63 4.94
C LEU A 111 7.70 -0.74 5.55
N THR A 112 7.37 -1.92 6.06
CA THR A 112 6.26 -2.09 7.01
C THR A 112 6.63 -1.49 8.36
N ASP A 113 5.63 -1.23 9.21
CA ASP A 113 5.83 -0.77 10.57
C ASP A 113 6.61 -1.78 11.44
N LYS A 114 6.47 -3.08 11.18
CA LYS A 114 7.24 -4.13 11.86
C LYS A 114 8.71 -4.09 11.46
N GLU A 115 9.00 -3.95 10.18
CA GLU A 115 10.37 -3.81 9.66
C GLU A 115 11.01 -2.52 10.14
N ALA A 116 10.30 -1.39 10.06
CA ALA A 116 10.80 -0.09 10.51
C ALA A 116 11.19 -0.09 12.00
N ARG A 117 10.38 -0.75 12.86
CA ARG A 117 10.73 -0.95 14.28
C ARG A 117 11.96 -1.82 14.46
N ARG A 118 12.07 -2.93 13.71
CA ARG A 118 13.24 -3.82 13.77
C ARG A 118 14.52 -3.11 13.35
N GLU A 119 14.43 -2.28 12.32
CA GLU A 119 15.54 -1.50 11.78
C GLU A 119 15.85 -0.24 12.60
N GLY A 120 15.01 0.12 13.58
CA GLY A 120 15.17 1.29 14.43
C GLY A 120 15.05 2.62 13.68
N VAL A 121 14.27 2.69 12.60
CA VAL A 121 14.13 3.87 11.73
C VAL A 121 12.68 4.37 11.68
N GLY A 122 12.51 5.68 11.81
CA GLY A 122 11.24 6.38 11.55
C GLY A 122 11.06 6.76 10.08
N GLY A 123 10.03 7.56 9.78
CA GLY A 123 9.79 8.02 8.41
C GLY A 123 8.43 8.65 8.17
N GLU A 124 8.10 8.86 6.90
CA GLU A 124 6.78 9.34 6.46
C GLU A 124 5.77 8.19 6.46
N VAL A 125 4.65 8.34 7.18
CA VAL A 125 3.59 7.33 7.21
C VAL A 125 2.74 7.46 5.95
N ILE A 126 2.93 6.55 5.00
CA ILE A 126 2.30 6.63 3.69
C ILE A 126 0.83 6.21 3.76
N CYS A 127 0.56 4.98 4.15
CA CYS A 127 -0.79 4.46 4.24
C CYS A 127 -0.90 3.36 5.28
N TYR A 128 -2.13 3.11 5.69
CA TYR A 128 -2.53 1.96 6.50
C TYR A 128 -3.35 1.00 5.65
N VAL A 129 -3.16 -0.29 5.91
CA VAL A 129 -3.88 -1.39 5.26
C VAL A 129 -4.30 -2.39 6.35
N TRP A 130 -5.54 -2.86 6.28
CA TRP A 130 -6.11 -3.88 7.16
C TRP A 130 -7.29 -4.57 6.48
#